data_AF-A0A496T3L8-F1
#
_entry.id   AF-A0A496T3L8-F1
#
_cell.length_a   1.000
_cell.length_b   1.000
_cell.length_c   1.000
_cell.angle_alpha   90.00
_cell.angle_beta   90.00
_cell.angle_gamma   90.00
#
_symmetry.space_group_name_H-M   'P 1'
#
loop_
_entity.id
_entity.type
_entity.pdbx_description
1 polymer ?
#
loop_
_entity_poly.entity_id
_entity_poly.type
_entity_poly.pdbx_seq_one_letter_code
_entity_poly.pdbx_strand_id
1 'polypeptide(L)' 'GTSDDNVHFQNAVQLADKLIKACKQFDLMLYPGKKHGIRGQNARIHLFTKMTNYFLENL' A
#
# COMPACT_ATOMS: atom_id res chain seq x y z
N GLY A 1 -3.09 5.78 3.18
CA GLY A 1 -2.59 5.06 4.36
C GLY A 1 -3.76 4.40 5.08
N THR A 2 -3.57 3.77 6.24
CA THR A 2 -4.70 3.06 6.90
C THR A 2 -5.74 4.00 7.54
N SER A 3 -5.41 5.28 7.70
CA SER A 3 -6.30 6.32 8.26
C SER A 3 -6.64 7.38 7.22
N ASP A 4 -6.77 6.97 5.96
CA ASP A 4 -7.15 7.83 4.84
C ASP A 4 -8.65 8.22 4.94
N ASP A 5 -8.88 9.51 5.03
CA ASP A 5 -10.19 10.16 5.14
C ASP A 5 -10.80 10.53 3.79
N ASN A 6 -10.04 10.45 2.70
CA ASN A 6 -10.51 10.73 1.34
C ASN A 6 -10.75 9.44 0.54
N VAL A 7 -9.77 8.54 0.54
CA VAL A 7 -9.85 7.23 -0.12
C VAL A 7 -9.74 6.13 0.93
N HIS A 8 -10.89 5.70 1.44
CA HIS A 8 -10.99 4.79 2.56
C HIS A 8 -10.20 3.49 2.37
N PHE A 9 -9.47 3.09 3.42
CA PHE A 9 -8.67 1.87 3.43
C PHE A 9 -9.49 0.60 3.14
N GLN A 10 -10.78 0.62 3.48
CA GLN A 10 -11.74 -0.44 3.20
C GLN A 10 -11.80 -0.81 1.71
N ASN A 11 -11.53 0.13 0.80
CA ASN A 11 -11.47 -0.16 -0.63
C ASN A 11 -10.37 -1.18 -0.96
N ALA A 12 -9.18 -1.00 -0.39
CA ALA A 12 -8.07 -1.94 -0.58
C ALA A 12 -8.37 -3.30 0.07
N VAL A 13 -9.03 -3.30 1.24
CA VAL A 13 -9.45 -4.54 1.93
C VAL A 13 -10.45 -5.33 1.09
N GLN A 14 -11.45 -4.66 0.49
CA GLN A 14 -12.43 -5.31 -0.38
C GLN A 14 -11.78 -5.90 -1.64
N LEU A 15 -10.83 -5.19 -2.25
CA LEU A 15 -10.07 -5.72 -3.39
C LEU A 15 -9.22 -6.93 -3.00
N ALA A 16 -8.52 -6.87 -1.87
CA ALA A 16 -7.73 -7.98 -1.35
C ALA A 16 -8.58 -9.24 -1.13
N ASP A 17 -9.76 -9.11 -0.51
CA ASP A 17 -10.72 -10.23 -0.35
C ASP A 17 -11.12 -10.85 -1.69
N LYS A 18 -11.38 -10.03 -2.71
CA LYS A 18 -11.72 -10.53 -4.06
C LYS A 18 -10.54 -11.23 -4.74
N LEU A 19 -9.32 -10.70 -4.62
CA LEU A 19 -8.11 -11.32 -5.17
C LEU A 19 -7.83 -12.67 -4.50
N ILE A 20 -7.98 -12.76 -3.18
CA ILE A 20 -7.85 -14.02 -2.41
C ILE A 20 -8.87 -15.05 -2.88
N LYS A 21 -10.15 -14.67 -2.99
CA LYS A 21 -11.21 -15.56 -3.50
C LYS A 21 -10.97 -16.03 -4.92
N ALA A 22 -10.26 -15.25 -5.73
CA ALA A 22 -9.89 -15.58 -7.10
C ALA A 22 -8.52 -16.29 -7.21
N CYS A 23 -7.89 -16.67 -6.09
CA CYS A 23 -6.56 -17.27 -6.03
C CYS A 23 -5.48 -16.45 -6.75
N LYS A 24 -5.57 -15.12 -6.72
CA LYS A 24 -4.60 -14.21 -7.32
C LYS A 24 -3.62 -13.72 -6.26
N GLN A 25 -2.33 -13.93 -6.51
CA GLN A 25 -1.26 -13.39 -5.68
C GLN A 25 -1.12 -11.88 -5.93
N PHE A 26 -0.79 -11.13 -4.89
CA PHE A 26 -0.58 -9.68 -4.95
C PHE A 26 0.31 -9.22 -3.81
N ASP A 27 0.98 -8.09 -4.01
CA ASP A 27 1.74 -7.38 -2.98
C ASP A 27 0.94 -6.20 -2.42
N LEU A 28 1.06 -5.97 -1.11
CA LEU A 28 0.40 -4.86 -0.43
C LEU A 28 1.34 -4.21 0.57
N MET A 29 1.44 -2.88 0.53
CA MET A 29 2.18 -2.10 1.53
C MET A 29 1.23 -1.17 2.29
N LEU A 30 1.23 -1.27 3.62
CA LEU A 30 0.42 -0.44 4.49
C LEU A 30 1.27 0.61 5.21
N TYR A 31 0.70 1.81 5.37
CA TYR A 31 1.29 2.86 6.19
C TYR A 31 0.33 3.20 7.34
N PRO A 32 0.51 2.57 8.52
CA PRO A 32 -0.37 2.76 9.66
C PRO A 32 -0.48 4.23 10.10
N GLY A 33 -1.70 4.68 10.37
CA GLY A 33 -1.99 6.03 10.86
C GLY A 33 -1.77 7.15 9.82
N LYS A 34 -1.33 6.82 8.60
CA LYS A 34 -1.17 7.81 7.53
C LYS A 34 -2.52 8.03 6.82
N LYS A 35 -2.79 9.29 6.50
CA LYS A 35 -3.97 9.72 5.73
C LYS A 35 -3.77 9.49 4.21
N HIS A 36 -4.38 10.34 3.39
CA HIS A 36 -4.21 10.37 1.93
C HIS A 36 -2.77 10.68 1.50
N GLY A 37 -2.07 11.52 2.24
CA GLY A 37 -0.64 11.77 2.06
C GLY A 37 0.22 10.93 2.99
N ILE A 38 1.23 10.23 2.45
CA ILE A 38 2.26 9.56 3.26
C ILE A 38 3.33 10.59 3.66
N ARG A 39 3.13 11.24 4.81
CA ARG A 39 4.06 12.24 5.37
C ARG A 39 4.94 11.68 6.49
N GLY A 40 6.07 12.33 6.72
CA GLY A 40 7.09 11.97 7.74
C GLY A 40 8.35 11.38 7.10
N GLN A 41 9.52 11.78 7.62
CA GLN A 41 10.83 11.46 7.03
C GLN A 41 11.01 9.96 6.76
N ASN A 42 10.90 9.13 7.80
CA ASN A 42 11.10 7.68 7.69
C ASN A 42 10.06 7.01 6.77
N ALA A 43 8.80 7.43 6.85
CA ALA A 43 7.73 6.86 6.03
C ALA A 43 7.92 7.15 4.53
N ARG A 44 8.41 8.35 4.18
CA ARG A 44 8.69 8.69 2.77
C ARG A 44 9.94 7.98 2.24
N ILE A 45 11.00 7.90 3.04
CA ILE A 45 12.20 7.14 2.67
C ILE A 45 11.80 5.69 2.41
N HIS A 46 11.10 5.06 3.36
CA HIS A 46 10.61 3.69 3.20
C HIS A 46 9.74 3.52 1.94
N LEU A 47 8.81 4.45 1.68
CA LEU A 47 7.94 4.41 0.50
C LEU A 47 8.72 4.39 -0.80
N PHE A 48 9.63 5.35 -0.98
CA PHE A 48 10.38 5.43 -2.23
C PHE A 48 11.41 4.30 -2.35
N THR A 49 12.07 3.88 -1.27
CA THR A 49 12.96 2.72 -1.30
C THR A 49 12.22 1.44 -1.70
N LYS A 50 11.05 1.16 -1.10
CA LYS A 50 10.27 -0.02 -1.45
C LYS A 50 9.78 0.02 -2.91
N MET A 51 9.35 1.19 -3.40
CA MET A 51 8.96 1.35 -4.80
C MET A 51 10.13 1.07 -5.74
N THR A 52 11.30 1.66 -5.48
CA THR A 52 12.51 1.45 -6.29
C THR A 52 12.90 -0.03 -6.33
N ASN A 53 12.96 -0.69 -5.16
CA ASN A 53 13.33 -2.10 -5.09
C ASN A 53 12.35 -2.99 -5.86
N TYR A 54 11.03 -2.73 -5.75
CA TYR A 54 10.03 -3.50 -6.49
C TYR A 54 10.27 -3.45 -7.99
N PHE A 55 10.57 -2.26 -8.53
CA PHE A 55 10.88 -2.13 -9.96
C PHE A 55 12.19 -2.81 -10.34
N LEU A 56 13.24 -2.70 -9.53
CA LEU A 56 14.52 -3.37 -9.82
C LEU A 56 14.40 -4.91 -9.80
N GLU A 57 13.48 -5.45 -9.02
CA GLU A 57 13.28 -6.89 -8.86
C GLU A 57 12.29 -7.50 -9.87
N ASN A 58 11.35 -6.71 -10.40
CA ASN A 58 10.20 -7.23 -11.15
C ASN A 58 10.03 -6.63 -12.56
N LEU A 59 10.90 -5.71 -12.99
CA LEU A 59 10.91 -5.13 -14.34
C LEU A 59 12.26 -5.35 -15.02
#